data_AF-A0A7W6GN25-F1
#
_entry.id   AF-A0A7W6GN25-F1
#
_cell.length_a   1.000
_cell.length_b   1.000
_cell.length_c   1.000
_cell.angle_alpha   90.00
_cell.angle_beta   90.00
_cell.angle_gamma   90.00
#
_symmetry.space_group_name_H-M   'P 1'
#
loop_
_entity.id
_entity.type
_entity.pdbx_description
1 polymer ?
#
loop_
_entity_poly.entity_id
_entity_poly.type
_entity_poly.pdbx_seq_one_letter_code
_entity_poly.pdbx_strand_id
1 'polypeptide(L)'
;MTLVRTMAAAMLALAVVGCAKDDKDGNAAAPSNTAAANASPANEAAPVAAPEGDNAANAAAPGEASGSDPESAMYGDCYLKVDGKVYIDIKKDCPMFPLNDGKGGLIVNSDGEELLGDYFAYLQPNGDGTASASWNEEKGATHAQAPLSETLKRDGACWYDKRVRICATKR
;
A
#
# COMPACT_ATOMS: atom_id res chain seq x y z
N MET A 1 31.35 41.44 13.35
CA MET A 1 31.43 42.45 12.27
C MET A 1 30.77 41.86 11.03
N THR A 2 29.77 42.58 10.57
CA THR A 2 28.71 42.24 9.63
C THR A 2 29.21 42.08 8.20
N LEU A 3 28.75 41.07 7.46
CA LEU A 3 28.53 41.23 6.01
C LEU A 3 27.22 40.55 5.60
N VAL A 4 26.16 41.34 5.64
CA VAL A 4 24.87 41.11 5.00
C VAL A 4 25.01 41.56 3.54
N ARG A 5 24.60 40.70 2.59
CA ARG A 5 24.24 41.06 1.21
C ARG A 5 22.95 40.32 0.90
N THR A 6 21.77 40.88 1.22
CA THR A 6 20.91 41.73 0.36
C THR A 6 20.64 41.16 -1.04
N MET A 7 19.46 40.53 -1.16
CA MET A 7 18.41 40.62 -2.20
C MET A 7 18.75 40.58 -3.70
N ALA A 8 18.05 39.68 -4.43
CA ALA A 8 17.19 40.06 -5.55
C ALA A 8 16.15 38.96 -5.84
N ALA A 9 14.88 39.26 -5.61
CA ALA A 9 13.75 38.52 -6.15
C ALA A 9 13.43 39.03 -7.55
N ALA A 10 13.10 38.14 -8.49
CA ALA A 10 12.42 38.49 -9.72
C ALA A 10 11.35 37.43 -10.00
N MET A 11 10.10 37.79 -9.76
CA MET A 11 8.93 37.07 -10.23
C MET A 11 8.85 37.19 -11.75
N LEU A 12 8.52 36.09 -12.44
CA LEU A 12 7.92 36.16 -13.77
C LEU A 12 6.64 35.34 -13.76
N ALA A 13 5.52 36.03 -13.54
CA ALA A 13 4.19 35.53 -13.79
C ALA A 13 3.86 35.76 -15.29
N LEU A 14 3.49 34.71 -16.01
CA LEU A 14 2.70 34.83 -17.23
C LEU A 14 1.29 34.31 -16.92
N ALA A 15 0.31 35.18 -17.14
CA ALA A 15 -1.11 34.87 -17.06
C ALA A 15 -1.73 34.93 -18.47
N VAL A 16 -2.95 34.37 -18.55
CA VAL A 16 -4.10 34.78 -19.38
C VAL A 16 -4.58 33.76 -20.45
N VAL A 17 -5.66 33.06 -20.04
CA VAL A 17 -7.01 32.92 -20.66
C VAL A 17 -7.18 32.32 -22.07
N GLY A 18 -8.06 31.31 -22.12
CA GLY A 18 -8.96 31.01 -23.24
C GLY A 18 -10.17 30.19 -22.78
N CYS A 19 -11.38 30.76 -22.89
CA CYS A 19 -12.68 30.10 -22.70
C CYS A 19 -13.47 30.11 -24.03
N ALA A 20 -14.52 29.26 -24.10
CA ALA A 20 -15.66 29.21 -25.04
C ALA A 20 -15.50 28.25 -26.27
N LYS A 21 -16.29 27.16 -26.37
CA LYS A 21 -17.72 26.97 -26.84
C LYS A 21 -17.81 26.98 -28.38
N ASP A 22 -18.62 26.22 -29.13
CA ASP A 22 -19.75 25.25 -29.04
C ASP A 22 -19.61 24.34 -30.32
N ASP A 23 -20.31 23.23 -30.60
CA ASP A 23 -21.73 23.12 -30.96
C ASP A 23 -22.09 21.70 -31.52
N LYS A 24 -23.34 21.26 -31.28
CA LYS A 24 -24.25 20.45 -32.16
C LYS A 24 -23.91 18.96 -32.45
N ASP A 25 -24.79 17.95 -32.44
CA ASP A 25 -26.26 17.75 -32.43
C ASP A 25 -26.49 16.37 -31.72
N GLY A 26 -27.56 16.03 -31.00
CA GLY A 26 -28.97 16.11 -31.36
C GLY A 26 -29.43 14.87 -32.16
N ASN A 27 -29.68 13.71 -31.53
CA ASN A 27 -30.85 12.86 -31.85
C ASN A 27 -31.08 11.73 -30.82
N ALA A 28 -32.36 11.42 -30.64
CA ALA A 28 -33.01 10.60 -29.63
C ALA A 28 -32.78 9.08 -29.71
N ALA A 29 -32.86 8.40 -28.56
CA ALA A 29 -33.92 7.42 -28.23
C ALA A 29 -33.61 6.73 -26.88
N ALA A 30 -34.49 6.90 -25.89
CA ALA A 30 -34.61 6.00 -24.75
C ALA A 30 -35.31 4.71 -25.20
N PRO A 31 -35.08 3.58 -24.51
CA PRO A 31 -36.02 3.26 -23.45
C PRO A 31 -35.37 2.83 -22.12
N SER A 32 -36.14 3.13 -21.07
CA SER A 32 -35.97 2.79 -19.67
C SER A 32 -35.83 1.29 -19.43
N ASN A 33 -34.83 0.87 -18.66
CA ASN A 33 -34.86 -0.41 -17.96
C ASN A 33 -34.90 -0.15 -16.46
N THR A 34 -36.13 -0.17 -15.94
CA THR A 34 -36.43 -0.25 -14.52
C THR A 34 -36.15 -1.67 -14.02
N ALA A 35 -35.67 -1.72 -12.78
CA ALA A 35 -35.30 -2.89 -12.00
C ALA A 35 -36.28 -4.08 -12.08
N ALA A 36 -35.73 -5.29 -12.00
CA ALA A 36 -36.43 -6.47 -11.50
C ALA A 36 -35.52 -7.21 -10.52
N ALA A 37 -35.94 -7.19 -9.26
CA ALA A 37 -35.43 -8.03 -8.18
C ALA A 37 -35.71 -9.51 -8.50
N ASN A 38 -34.73 -10.39 -8.26
CA ASN A 38 -34.98 -11.81 -8.20
C ASN A 38 -35.06 -12.24 -6.73
N ALA A 39 -36.31 -12.40 -6.29
CA ALA A 39 -36.69 -13.07 -5.07
C ALA A 39 -36.70 -14.61 -5.27
N SER A 40 -36.35 -15.33 -4.21
CA SER A 40 -36.48 -16.78 -4.06
C SER A 40 -37.89 -17.30 -4.36
N PRO A 41 -38.03 -18.58 -4.75
CA PRO A 41 -39.20 -19.35 -4.42
C PRO A 41 -38.95 -20.22 -3.18
N ALA A 42 -39.88 -20.12 -2.23
CA ALA A 42 -40.06 -21.08 -1.14
C ALA A 42 -40.92 -22.25 -1.63
N ASN A 43 -40.58 -23.48 -1.21
CA ASN A 43 -41.55 -24.57 -1.02
C ASN A 43 -41.29 -25.31 0.30
N GLU A 44 -42.23 -25.13 1.24
CA GLU A 44 -42.49 -25.98 2.42
C GLU A 44 -42.96 -27.39 1.99
N ALA A 45 -42.88 -28.50 2.74
CA ALA A 45 -42.56 -28.79 4.14
C ALA A 45 -42.19 -30.29 4.35
N ALA A 46 -41.22 -30.54 5.27
CA ALA A 46 -41.15 -31.50 6.41
C ALA A 46 -41.55 -33.01 6.28
N PRO A 47 -41.21 -33.87 7.27
CA PRO A 47 -40.13 -33.90 8.28
C PRO A 47 -39.31 -35.22 8.24
N VAL A 48 -38.12 -35.31 8.86
CA VAL A 48 -37.72 -36.45 9.76
C VAL A 48 -36.27 -36.35 10.28
N ALA A 49 -36.17 -36.53 11.61
CA ALA A 49 -35.11 -37.21 12.38
C ALA A 49 -33.65 -36.70 12.36
N ALA A 50 -33.20 -36.26 13.55
CA ALA A 50 -31.80 -36.29 13.95
C ALA A 50 -31.27 -37.75 13.96
N PRO A 51 -29.96 -37.91 13.77
CA PRO A 51 -29.19 -38.47 14.88
C PRO A 51 -27.92 -37.68 15.19
N GLU A 52 -27.59 -37.65 16.48
CA GLU A 52 -26.27 -37.34 17.01
C GLU A 52 -25.24 -38.32 16.42
N GLY A 53 -24.06 -37.82 16.05
CA GLY A 53 -23.01 -38.63 15.47
C GLY A 53 -21.71 -37.86 15.36
N ASP A 54 -20.93 -37.90 16.44
CA ASP A 54 -19.52 -37.55 16.46
C ASP A 54 -18.76 -38.28 15.34
N ASN A 55 -17.95 -37.56 14.58
CA ASN A 55 -16.72 -38.10 13.97
C ASN A 55 -15.75 -36.96 13.62
N ALA A 56 -14.76 -36.82 14.47
CA ALA A 56 -13.52 -36.12 14.19
C ALA A 56 -12.75 -36.84 13.06
N ALA A 57 -12.31 -36.09 12.05
CA ALA A 57 -11.17 -36.48 11.22
C ALA A 57 -10.56 -35.27 10.50
N ASN A 58 -9.44 -34.81 11.05
CA ASN A 58 -8.27 -34.30 10.33
C ASN A 58 -8.39 -32.95 9.60
N ALA A 59 -8.55 -31.86 10.37
CA ALA A 59 -7.99 -30.57 9.99
C ALA A 59 -6.48 -30.59 10.23
N ALA A 60 -5.70 -30.93 9.21
CA ALA A 60 -4.26 -30.65 9.21
C ALA A 60 -4.10 -29.14 9.01
N ALA A 61 -3.97 -28.41 10.13
CA ALA A 61 -3.45 -27.05 10.13
C ALA A 61 -2.06 -27.07 9.47
N PRO A 62 -1.75 -26.21 8.49
CA PRO A 62 -0.36 -25.94 8.15
C PRO A 62 0.30 -25.37 9.39
N GLY A 63 1.31 -26.10 9.86
CA GLY A 63 1.92 -25.95 11.17
C GLY A 63 2.38 -24.54 11.49
N GLU A 64 2.22 -24.22 12.76
CA GLU A 64 2.91 -23.14 13.44
C GLU A 64 4.42 -23.31 13.22
N ALA A 65 4.99 -22.43 12.42
CA ALA A 65 6.43 -22.28 12.36
C ALA A 65 6.90 -21.67 13.68
N SER A 66 7.46 -22.55 14.51
CA SER A 66 8.57 -22.36 15.45
C SER A 66 8.89 -20.92 15.83
N GLY A 67 8.74 -20.62 17.12
CA GLY A 67 9.16 -19.39 17.76
C GLY A 67 10.54 -18.93 17.30
N SER A 68 10.54 -17.75 16.68
CA SER A 68 11.70 -16.89 16.57
C SER A 68 11.59 -15.92 17.74
N ASP A 69 12.69 -15.60 18.42
CA ASP A 69 12.72 -14.39 19.25
C ASP A 69 12.12 -13.22 18.45
N PRO A 70 11.37 -12.29 19.07
CA PRO A 70 10.82 -11.16 18.34
C PRO A 70 11.98 -10.40 17.71
N GLU A 71 12.10 -10.54 16.39
CA GLU A 71 13.12 -9.87 15.61
C GLU A 71 12.94 -8.37 15.85
N SER A 72 13.98 -7.71 16.36
CA SER A 72 13.84 -6.32 16.76
C SER A 72 13.98 -5.42 15.54
N ALA A 73 13.15 -4.37 15.50
CA ALA A 73 13.30 -3.33 14.49
C ALA A 73 14.70 -2.72 14.52
N MET A 74 15.24 -2.45 13.33
CA MET A 74 16.46 -1.66 13.17
C MET A 74 16.10 -0.21 12.84
N TYR A 75 17.00 0.73 13.13
CA TYR A 75 16.76 2.15 12.93
C TYR A 75 17.65 2.74 11.84
N GLY A 76 17.14 3.78 11.16
CA GLY A 76 17.93 4.55 10.21
C GLY A 76 17.13 5.54 9.37
N ASP A 77 17.51 5.65 8.10
CA ASP A 77 16.85 6.55 7.14
C ASP A 77 15.80 5.79 6.32
N CYS A 78 14.59 6.33 6.28
CA CYS A 78 13.50 5.86 5.42
C CYS A 78 13.02 6.95 4.47
N TYR A 79 12.64 6.53 3.26
CA TYR A 79 11.99 7.39 2.29
C TYR A 79 10.95 6.61 1.49
N LEU A 80 9.76 7.18 1.32
CA LEU A 80 8.72 6.68 0.44
C LEU A 80 8.15 7.83 -0.38
N LYS A 81 8.28 7.71 -1.70
CA LYS A 81 7.59 8.56 -2.67
C LYS A 81 6.72 7.71 -3.58
N VAL A 82 5.47 8.13 -3.76
CA VAL A 82 4.48 7.50 -4.63
C VAL A 82 3.86 8.59 -5.50
N ASP A 83 3.86 8.39 -6.83
CA ASP A 83 3.31 9.34 -7.81
C ASP A 83 3.81 10.79 -7.62
N GLY A 84 5.08 10.93 -7.26
CA GLY A 84 5.71 12.23 -7.05
C GLY A 84 5.48 12.86 -5.68
N LYS A 85 4.57 12.31 -4.85
CA LYS A 85 4.33 12.77 -3.48
C LYS A 85 5.15 11.96 -2.47
N VAL A 86 5.77 12.66 -1.51
CA VAL A 86 6.53 12.05 -0.42
C VAL A 86 5.58 11.78 0.75
N TYR A 87 5.61 10.55 1.25
CA TYR A 87 4.78 10.07 2.35
C TYR A 87 5.60 9.71 3.59
N ILE A 88 6.83 9.24 3.40
CA ILE A 88 7.79 8.97 4.47
C ILE A 88 9.09 9.68 4.11
N ASP A 89 9.62 10.47 5.02
CA ASP A 89 10.98 11.04 4.96
C ASP A 89 11.51 11.21 6.37
N ILE A 90 11.95 10.10 6.97
CA ILE A 90 12.42 10.03 8.34
C ILE A 90 13.91 9.75 8.30
N LYS A 91 14.70 10.54 9.03
CA LYS A 91 16.16 10.38 9.10
C LYS A 91 16.56 9.83 10.46
N LYS A 92 17.51 8.90 10.47
CA LYS A 92 18.16 8.25 11.64
C LYS A 92 17.25 7.44 12.56
N ASP A 93 16.02 7.87 12.77
CA ASP A 93 15.10 7.32 13.76
C ASP A 93 13.95 6.54 13.12
N CYS A 94 14.03 6.20 11.83
CA CYS A 94 12.99 5.39 11.20
C CYS A 94 13.11 3.92 11.61
N PRO A 95 12.07 3.33 12.21
CA PRO A 95 12.06 1.90 12.49
C PRO A 95 11.84 1.11 11.19
N MET A 96 12.61 0.06 10.99
CA MET A 96 12.54 -0.84 9.85
C MET A 96 12.51 -2.27 10.38
N PHE A 97 11.42 -2.97 10.12
CA PHE A 97 11.22 -4.31 10.62
C PHE A 97 11.57 -5.35 9.54
N PRO A 98 12.60 -6.18 9.73
CA PRO A 98 12.94 -7.23 8.76
C PRO A 98 11.93 -8.39 8.82
N LEU A 99 11.60 -8.97 7.67
CA LEU A 99 10.61 -10.06 7.56
C LEU A 99 11.22 -11.47 7.63
N ASN A 100 12.54 -11.59 7.69
CA ASN A 100 13.27 -12.86 7.75
C ASN A 100 12.88 -13.90 6.67
N ASP A 101 12.46 -13.41 5.50
CA ASP A 101 12.06 -14.22 4.33
C ASP A 101 13.23 -14.86 3.57
N GLY A 102 14.46 -14.68 4.06
CA GLY A 102 15.70 -15.12 3.40
C GLY A 102 16.09 -14.32 2.15
N LYS A 103 15.28 -13.34 1.74
CA LYS A 103 15.50 -12.49 0.57
C LYS A 103 15.78 -11.03 0.92
N GLY A 104 15.63 -10.68 2.20
CA GLY A 104 15.85 -9.33 2.72
C GLY A 104 14.60 -8.46 2.64
N GLY A 105 13.41 -9.07 2.72
CA GLY A 105 12.16 -8.35 2.87
C GLY A 105 12.13 -7.54 4.16
N LEU A 106 11.49 -6.38 4.11
CA LEU A 106 11.34 -5.49 5.26
C LEU A 106 10.04 -4.67 5.19
N ILE A 107 9.61 -4.18 6.35
CA ILE A 107 8.56 -3.17 6.50
C ILE A 107 9.25 -1.84 6.85
N VAL A 108 9.04 -0.83 6.01
CA VAL A 108 9.56 0.52 6.19
C VAL A 108 8.64 1.31 7.11
N ASN A 109 9.22 2.02 8.09
CA ASN A 109 8.50 2.78 9.12
C ASN A 109 7.63 1.89 10.02
N SER A 110 8.17 0.75 10.46
CA SER A 110 7.52 -0.21 11.35
C SER A 110 8.51 -0.74 12.37
N ASP A 111 8.06 -0.88 13.62
CA ASP A 111 8.78 -1.56 14.68
C ASP A 111 8.39 -3.05 14.85
N GLY A 112 7.49 -3.55 13.99
CA GLY A 112 6.92 -4.89 14.07
C GLY A 112 5.53 -4.95 14.70
N GLU A 113 5.05 -3.85 15.27
CA GLU A 113 3.72 -3.78 15.89
C GLU A 113 2.60 -3.48 14.87
N GLU A 114 1.38 -3.94 15.17
CA GLU A 114 0.24 -3.88 14.23
C GLU A 114 -0.32 -2.45 14.00
N LEU A 115 -0.02 -1.50 14.89
CA LEU A 115 -0.66 -0.18 14.90
C LEU A 115 0.34 0.95 14.66
N LEU A 116 0.74 1.11 13.40
CA LEU A 116 1.47 2.28 12.95
C LEU A 116 0.45 3.39 12.65
N GLY A 117 0.41 4.42 13.48
CA GLY A 117 -0.44 5.61 13.26
C GLY A 117 -0.01 6.49 12.07
N ASP A 118 0.78 5.96 11.14
CA ASP A 118 1.35 6.67 9.99
C ASP A 118 1.46 5.76 8.75
N TYR A 119 2.08 6.27 7.68
CA TYR A 119 2.38 5.50 6.47
C TYR A 119 3.48 4.48 6.69
N PHE A 120 3.34 3.30 6.11
CA PHE A 120 4.37 2.27 6.07
C PHE A 120 4.27 1.46 4.77
N ALA A 121 5.35 0.77 4.41
CA ALA A 121 5.39 -0.03 3.19
C ALA A 121 6.10 -1.36 3.40
N TYR A 122 5.51 -2.44 2.86
CA TYR A 122 6.19 -3.70 2.67
C TYR A 122 7.05 -3.62 1.41
N LEU A 123 8.29 -4.10 1.51
CA LEU A 123 9.22 -4.24 0.41
C LEU A 123 9.75 -5.68 0.42
N GLN A 124 9.49 -6.42 -0.65
CA GLN A 124 9.89 -7.82 -0.79
C GLN A 124 10.79 -7.99 -2.03
N PRO A 125 12.11 -8.11 -1.86
CA PRO A 125 13.00 -8.52 -2.94
C PRO A 125 12.62 -9.90 -3.48
N ASN A 126 12.53 -10.03 -4.79
CA ASN A 126 12.13 -11.28 -5.45
C ASN A 126 13.30 -12.28 -5.55
N GLY A 127 14.55 -11.79 -5.47
CA GLY A 127 15.79 -12.56 -5.59
C GLY A 127 16.43 -12.52 -6.98
N ASP A 128 15.76 -11.93 -7.97
CA ASP A 128 16.21 -11.79 -9.36
C ASP A 128 16.69 -10.35 -9.69
N GLY A 129 16.96 -9.56 -8.65
CA GLY A 129 17.26 -8.13 -8.79
C GLY A 129 16.03 -7.23 -8.94
N THR A 130 14.83 -7.77 -8.80
CA THR A 130 13.58 -7.01 -8.64
C THR A 130 13.01 -7.10 -7.23
N ALA A 131 12.03 -6.25 -6.93
CA ALA A 131 11.24 -6.33 -5.72
C ALA A 131 9.78 -5.98 -6.01
N SER A 132 8.88 -6.60 -5.25
CA SER A 132 7.50 -6.15 -5.10
C SER A 132 7.36 -5.28 -3.85
N ALA A 133 6.33 -4.45 -3.82
CA ALA A 133 6.02 -3.60 -2.68
C ALA A 133 4.53 -3.29 -2.60
N SER A 134 4.06 -3.13 -1.38
CA SER A 134 2.71 -2.65 -1.04
C SER A 134 2.77 -1.68 0.14
N TRP A 135 1.71 -0.92 0.36
CA TRP A 135 1.64 0.09 1.41
C TRP A 135 0.20 0.29 1.89
N ASN A 136 0.04 1.09 2.94
CA ASN A 136 -1.26 1.32 3.54
C ASN A 136 -2.15 2.35 2.83
N GLU A 137 -1.59 3.17 1.92
CA GLU A 137 -2.25 4.21 1.08
C GLU A 137 -2.97 5.35 1.82
N GLU A 138 -3.69 5.00 2.89
CA GLU A 138 -4.33 5.86 3.86
C GLU A 138 -3.49 5.93 5.14
N LYS A 139 -3.32 7.15 5.67
CA LYS A 139 -2.56 7.36 6.89
C LYS A 139 -3.24 6.66 8.07
N GLY A 140 -2.50 5.82 8.80
CA GLY A 140 -3.00 5.12 9.98
C GLY A 140 -3.85 3.89 9.68
N ALA A 141 -4.04 3.53 8.40
CA ALA A 141 -4.57 2.21 8.06
C ALA A 141 -3.57 1.14 8.50
N THR A 142 -4.07 0.08 9.12
CA THR A 142 -3.27 -0.95 9.81
C THR A 142 -2.81 -2.09 8.89
N HIS A 143 -3.16 -2.02 7.60
CA HIS A 143 -2.86 -3.06 6.62
C HIS A 143 -2.29 -2.43 5.35
N ALA A 144 -1.31 -3.10 4.74
CA ALA A 144 -0.65 -2.63 3.52
C ALA A 144 -1.03 -3.48 2.30
N GLN A 145 -2.30 -3.40 1.90
CA GLN A 145 -2.82 -4.15 0.75
C GLN A 145 -2.73 -3.38 -0.58
N ALA A 146 -2.48 -2.07 -0.55
CA ALA A 146 -2.42 -1.28 -1.77
C ALA A 146 -1.11 -1.58 -2.52
N PRO A 147 -1.15 -2.02 -3.79
CA PRO A 147 0.06 -2.38 -4.52
C PRO A 147 0.84 -1.14 -4.98
N LEU A 148 2.15 -1.12 -4.70
CA LEU A 148 3.07 -0.08 -5.16
C LEU A 148 3.74 -0.47 -6.48
N SER A 149 4.28 -1.68 -6.60
CA SER A 149 4.90 -2.20 -7.83
C SER A 149 5.30 -3.65 -7.62
N GLU A 150 5.42 -4.41 -8.70
CA GLU A 150 5.94 -5.80 -8.68
C GLU A 150 7.37 -5.89 -9.24
N THR A 151 7.87 -4.79 -9.81
CA THR A 151 9.08 -4.80 -10.66
C THR A 151 10.04 -3.69 -10.30
N LEU A 152 10.10 -3.28 -9.02
CA LEU A 152 11.05 -2.27 -8.57
C LEU A 152 12.47 -2.73 -8.88
N LYS A 153 13.32 -1.79 -9.30
CA LYS A 153 14.74 -2.01 -9.52
C LYS A 153 15.55 -1.42 -8.39
N ARG A 154 16.69 -2.03 -8.10
CA ARG A 154 17.58 -1.59 -7.04
C ARG A 154 18.53 -0.49 -7.52
N ASP A 155 18.69 0.55 -6.72
CA ASP A 155 19.69 1.61 -6.86
C ASP A 155 20.21 1.99 -5.47
N GLY A 156 21.41 1.50 -5.13
CA GLY A 156 21.99 1.65 -3.79
C GLY A 156 21.08 1.11 -2.69
N ALA A 157 20.66 1.99 -1.78
CA ALA A 157 19.76 1.67 -0.68
C ALA A 157 18.27 1.84 -1.03
N CYS A 158 17.96 2.11 -2.31
CA CYS A 158 16.62 2.35 -2.78
C CYS A 158 16.13 1.27 -3.77
N TRP A 159 14.82 1.09 -3.77
CA TRP A 159 14.06 0.35 -4.77
C TRP A 159 13.11 1.31 -5.47
N TYR A 160 13.07 1.30 -6.80
CA TYR A 160 12.34 2.32 -7.54
C TYR A 160 11.81 1.84 -8.90
N ASP A 161 10.82 2.57 -9.39
CA ASP A 161 10.41 2.61 -10.77
C ASP A 161 9.97 4.05 -11.15
N LYS A 162 9.16 4.21 -12.19
CA LYS A 162 8.64 5.52 -12.63
C LYS A 162 7.71 6.20 -11.60
N ARG A 163 7.02 5.41 -10.78
CA ARG A 163 5.99 5.84 -9.84
C ARG A 163 6.52 5.90 -8.41
N VAL A 164 7.28 4.89 -8.03
CA VAL A 164 7.64 4.62 -6.64
C VAL A 164 9.14 4.79 -6.42
N ARG A 165 9.52 5.34 -5.28
CA ARG A 165 10.87 5.20 -4.73
C ARG A 165 10.77 4.92 -3.24
N ILE A 166 11.30 3.78 -2.82
CA ILE A 166 11.41 3.32 -1.43
C ILE A 166 12.89 3.26 -1.09
N CYS A 167 13.35 3.91 -0.03
CA CYS A 167 14.72 3.79 0.46
C CYS A 167 14.72 3.39 1.92
N ALA A 168 15.63 2.48 2.27
CA ALA A 168 15.80 1.96 3.62
C ALA A 168 17.29 1.76 3.87
N THR A 169 17.86 2.54 4.80
CA THR A 169 19.28 2.46 5.16
C THR A 169 19.42 2.41 6.66
N LYS A 170 19.96 1.30 7.18
CA LYS A 170 20.35 1.19 8.60
C LYS A 170 21.41 2.23 8.94
N ARG A 171 21.29 2.89 10.10
CA ARG A 171 22.24 3.88 10.60
C ARG A 171 22.78 3.51 11.97
#